data_AF-A0A925XY33-F1
#
_entry.id   AF-A0A925XY33-F1
#
_cell.length_a   1.000
_cell.length_b   1.000
_cell.length_c   1.000
_cell.angle_alpha   90.00
_cell.angle_beta   90.00
_cell.angle_gamma   90.00
#
_symmetry.space_group_name_H-M   'P 1'
#
loop_
_entity.id
_entity.type
_entity.pdbx_description
1 polymer ?
#
loop_
_entity_poly.entity_id
_entity_poly.type
_entity_poly.pdbx_seq_one_letter_code
_entity_poly.pdbx_strand_id
1 'polypeptide(L)' 'MLNGLRKMVVVQPGGIVEVQSPELPDGATVEVIVLLEPFNQSPSQGLSKFIGAAQENFTSPEEVDQFIH' A
#
# COMPACT_ATOMS: atom_id res chain seq x y z
N MET A 1 -28.22 -23.81 6.15
CA MET A 1 -26.78 -23.58 6.44
C MET A 1 -26.20 -22.91 5.21
N LEU A 2 -25.67 -21.69 5.32
CA LEU A 2 -24.94 -21.04 4.22
C LEU A 2 -23.50 -21.54 4.27
N ASN A 3 -23.07 -22.31 3.26
CA ASN A 3 -21.66 -22.62 3.10
C ASN A 3 -21.00 -21.41 2.42
N GLY A 4 -20.26 -20.62 3.19
CA GLY A 4 -19.60 -19.43 2.68
C GLY A 4 -18.22 -19.75 2.09
N LEU A 5 -17.94 -19.23 0.90
CA LEU A 5 -16.61 -19.28 0.29
C LEU A 5 -15.84 -18.00 0.63
N ARG A 6 -14.74 -18.11 1.38
CA ARG A 6 -13.82 -16.99 1.64
C ARG A 6 -12.49 -17.25 0.94
N LYS A 7 -12.18 -16.44 -0.08
CA LYS A 7 -10.92 -16.53 -0.83
C LYS A 7 -10.27 -15.15 -0.90
N MET A 8 -8.99 -15.08 -0.60
CA MET A 8 -8.20 -13.86 -0.75
C MET A 8 -7.65 -13.81 -2.17
N VAL A 9 -7.89 -12.71 -2.88
CA VAL A 9 -7.51 -12.52 -4.27
C VAL A 9 -6.96 -11.12 -4.46
N VAL A 10 -5.96 -11.01 -5.33
CA VAL A 10 -5.35 -9.71 -5.67
C VAL A 10 -6.20 -9.07 -6.76
N VAL A 11 -6.49 -7.78 -6.60
CA VAL A 11 -7.20 -6.99 -7.60
C VAL A 11 -6.30 -6.82 -8.83
N GLN A 12 -6.77 -7.30 -9.98
CA GLN A 12 -6.09 -7.17 -11.26
C GLN A 12 -6.21 -5.74 -11.83
N PRO A 13 -5.39 -5.36 -12.83
CA PRO A 13 -5.51 -4.06 -13.49
C PRO A 13 -6.94 -3.77 -13.95
N GLY A 14 -7.39 -2.52 -13.75
CA GLY A 14 -8.77 -2.13 -14.03
C GLY A 14 -9.77 -2.49 -12.94
N GLY A 15 -9.32 -2.96 -11.77
CA GLY A 15 -10.21 -3.24 -10.64
C GLY A 15 -10.90 -4.60 -10.71
N ILE A 16 -10.39 -5.52 -11.53
CA ILE A 16 -11.00 -6.83 -11.76
C ILE A 16 -10.67 -7.77 -10.60
N VAL A 17 -11.70 -8.42 -10.06
CA VAL A 17 -11.59 -9.47 -9.04
C VAL A 17 -12.05 -10.78 -9.64
N GLU A 18 -11.12 -11.73 -9.79
CA GLU A 18 -11.40 -13.05 -10.40
C GLU A 18 -11.48 -14.13 -9.33
N VAL A 19 -12.61 -14.83 -9.26
CA VAL A 19 -12.84 -15.93 -8.32
C VAL A 19 -13.32 -17.14 -9.11
N GLN A 20 -12.46 -18.15 -9.25
CA GLN A 20 -12.83 -19.46 -9.73
C GLN A 20 -12.93 -20.43 -8.54
N SER A 21 -14.09 -21.07 -8.39
CA SER A 21 -14.26 -22.18 -7.45
C SER A 21 -15.07 -23.33 -8.06
N PRO A 22 -14.49 -24.54 -8.17
CA PRO A 22 -15.19 -25.74 -8.65
C PRO A 22 -16.33 -26.22 -7.75
N GLU A 23 -16.43 -25.70 -6.52
CA GLU A 23 -17.47 -26.11 -5.55
C GLU A 23 -18.80 -25.39 -5.76
N LEU A 24 -18.83 -24.36 -6.62
CA LEU A 24 -20.05 -23.66 -7.02
C LEU A 24 -20.66 -24.38 -8.23
N PRO A 25 -21.87 -24.95 -8.11
CA PRO A 25 -22.51 -25.64 -9.21
C PRO A 25 -23.07 -24.66 -10.25
N ASP A 26 -23.13 -25.11 -11.50
CA ASP A 26 -23.68 -24.33 -12.61
C ASP A 26 -25.14 -23.93 -12.34
N GLY A 27 -25.46 -22.67 -12.64
CA GLY A 27 -26.82 -22.12 -12.46
C GLY A 27 -27.18 -21.73 -11.02
N ALA A 28 -26.29 -21.90 -10.05
CA ALA A 28 -26.51 -21.40 -8.70
C ALA A 28 -26.49 -19.86 -8.64
N THR A 29 -27.42 -19.28 -7.90
CA THR A 29 -27.39 -17.86 -7.56
C THR A 29 -26.51 -17.66 -6.33
N VAL A 30 -25.53 -16.77 -6.43
CA VAL A 30 -24.59 -16.46 -5.34
C VAL A 30 -24.58 -14.96 -5.05
N GLU A 31 -24.34 -14.61 -3.79
CA GLU A 31 -24.11 -13.24 -3.34
C GLU A 31 -22.60 -13.05 -3.12
N VAL A 32 -22.04 -11.95 -3.66
CA VAL A 32 -20.61 -11.64 -3.57
C VAL A 32 -20.39 -10.46 -2.64
N ILE A 33 -19.59 -10.65 -1.60
CA ILE A 33 -19.18 -9.59 -0.67
C ILE A 33 -17.67 -9.37 -0.84
N VAL A 34 -17.27 -8.16 -1.24
CA VAL A 34 -15.87 -7.78 -1.42
C VAL A 34 -15.41 -6.97 -0.20
N LEU A 35 -14.40 -7.46 0.49
CA LEU A 35 -13.76 -6.77 1.61
C LEU A 35 -12.37 -6.34 1.17
N LEU A 36 -12.15 -5.04 1.03
CA LEU A 36 -10.84 -4.49 0.71
C LEU A 36 -10.05 -4.29 1.99
N GLU A 37 -8.89 -4.94 2.11
CA GLU A 37 -7.95 -4.61 3.17
C GLU A 37 -7.41 -3.20 2.96
N PRO A 38 -7.19 -2.41 4.03
CA PRO A 38 -6.65 -1.07 3.90
C PRO A 38 -5.28 -1.13 3.22
N PHE A 39 -5.24 -0.70 1.96
CA PHE A 39 -3.99 -0.57 1.22
C PHE A 39 -3.25 0.63 1.81
N ASN A 40 -2.34 0.36 2.73
CA ASN A 40 -1.48 1.41 3.28
C ASN A 40 -0.51 1.81 2.16
N GLN A 41 -0.93 2.75 1.32
CA GLN A 41 -0.01 3.59 0.55
C GLN A 41 0.71 4.48 1.55
N SER A 42 1.55 3.91 2.42
CA SER A 42 2.65 4.70 2.91
C SER A 42 3.41 5.09 1.64
N PRO A 43 3.48 6.39 1.27
CA PRO A 43 4.50 6.77 0.32
C PRO A 43 5.77 6.22 0.95
N SER A 44 6.47 5.33 0.25
CA SER A 44 7.82 4.96 0.62
C SER A 44 8.54 6.29 0.68
N GLN A 45 8.65 6.85 1.88
CA GLN A 45 9.35 8.08 2.12
C GLN A 45 10.78 7.66 1.84
N GLY A 46 11.19 7.86 0.59
CA GLY A 46 12.46 7.35 0.10
C GLY A 46 13.54 7.80 1.05
N LEU A 47 14.63 7.04 1.12
CA LEU A 47 15.78 7.37 1.98
C LEU A 47 16.28 8.81 1.73
N SER A 48 15.93 9.41 0.59
CA SER A 48 16.05 10.84 0.28
C SER A 48 15.48 11.80 1.33
N LYS A 49 14.44 11.42 2.11
CA LYS A 49 13.93 12.26 3.22
C LYS A 49 14.90 12.38 4.39
N PHE A 50 15.92 11.52 4.46
CA PHE A 50 16.97 11.59 5.46
C PHE A 50 18.19 12.40 4.99
N ILE A 51 18.28 12.76 3.71
CA ILE A 51 19.37 13.61 3.20
C ILE A 51 19.02 15.08 3.48
N GLY A 52 19.76 15.70 4.40
CA GLY A 52 19.61 17.12 4.75
C GLY A 52 18.62 17.43 5.89
N ALA A 53 18.03 16.43 6.53
CA ALA A 53 17.10 16.60 7.66
C ALA A 53 17.81 16.63 9.04
N ALA A 54 19.13 16.83 9.06
CA ALA A 54 19.84 17.06 10.31
C ALA A 54 19.54 18.49 10.79
N GLN A 55 19.15 18.62 12.07
CA GLN A 55 18.75 19.87 12.72
C GLN A 55 19.84 20.97 12.71
N GLU A 56 21.09 20.57 12.45
CA GLU A 56 22.28 21.41 12.45
C GLU A 56 22.91 21.43 11.03
N ASN A 57 22.09 21.63 10.00
CA ASN A 57 22.60 21.83 8.65
C ASN A 57 22.88 23.31 8.42
N PHE A 58 24.14 23.65 8.14
CA PHE A 58 24.52 25.00 7.75
C PHE A 58 23.80 25.36 6.45
N THR A 59 23.08 26.47 6.46
CA THR A 59 22.25 26.89 5.33
C THR A 59 23.11 27.58 4.26
N SER A 60 24.32 28.02 4.63
CA SER A 60 25.27 28.60 3.68
C SER A 60 26.73 28.37 4.08
N PRO A 61 27.69 28.45 3.12
CA PRO A 61 29.12 28.28 3.40
C PRO A 61 29.65 29.28 4.43
N GLU A 62 29.07 30.47 4.50
CA GLU A 62 29.49 31.53 5.43
C GLU A 62 29.17 31.15 6.89
N GLU A 63 28.09 30.39 7.12
CA GLU A 63 27.71 29.89 8.44
C GLU A 63 28.68 28.81 8.94
N VAL A 64 29.22 28.00 8.01
CA VAL A 64 30.27 27.01 8.29
C VAL A 64 31.56 27.71 8.70
N ASP A 65 31.97 28.73 7.94
CA ASP A 65 33.20 29.48 8.19
C ASP A 65 33.17 30.20 9.55
N GLN A 66 31.98 30.57 10.02
CA GLN A 66 31.76 31.24 11.31
C GLN A 66 31.73 30.27 12.51
N PHE A 67 31.39 28.99 12.29
CA PHE A 67 31.43 27.95 13.33
C PHE A 67 32.84 27.39 13.56
N ILE A 68 33.69 27.38 12.52
CA ILE A 68 35.04 26.81 12.57
C ILE A 68 36.07 27.75 13.24
N HIS A 69 35.76 29.04 13.36
CA HIS A 69 36.59 30.05 14.04
C HIS A 69 36.17 30.29 15.50
#